data_AF-A0A950E165-F1
#
_entry.id   AF-A0A950E165-F1
#
_cell.length_a   1.000
_cell.length_b   1.000
_cell.length_c   1.000
_cell.angle_alpha   90.00
_cell.angle_beta   90.00
_cell.angle_gamma   90.00
#
_symmetry.space_group_name_H-M   'P 1'
#
loop_
_entity.id
_entity.type
_entity.pdbx_description
1 polymer ?
#
loop_
_entity_poly.entity_id
_entity_poly.type
_entity_poly.pdbx_seq_one_letter_code
_entity_poly.pdbx_strand_id
1 'polypeptide(L)'
;MKRTWIAAALCFACAPVVGAEQQTVSAVVAALERAKSALMQAYAVRGKAFPKTSEWQYRSDSSDAPSIAYNSRSPTTASLVADITGTKNADLDGRHLALFATSRSDGTVVWICGTARSALRTEPSEEKSMYPYLPPECRN
;
A
#
# COMPACT_ATOMS: atom_id res chain seq x y z
N MET A 1 -30.89 -49.74 21.08
CA MET A 1 -30.47 -48.37 21.46
C MET A 1 -29.55 -47.85 20.36
N LYS A 2 -30.08 -47.00 19.46
CA LYS A 2 -29.39 -46.48 18.28
C LYS A 2 -28.74 -45.14 18.63
N ARG A 3 -27.41 -45.02 18.51
CA ARG A 3 -26.70 -43.74 18.58
C ARG A 3 -26.55 -43.19 17.17
N THR A 4 -27.42 -42.24 16.83
CA THR A 4 -27.35 -41.45 15.61
C THR A 4 -26.31 -40.36 15.81
N TRP A 5 -25.20 -40.42 15.07
CA TRP A 5 -24.23 -39.33 15.02
C TRP A 5 -24.73 -38.30 14.00
N ILE A 6 -25.10 -37.12 14.49
CA ILE A 6 -25.37 -35.96 13.63
C ILE A 6 -24.00 -35.42 13.22
N ALA A 7 -23.61 -35.70 11.98
CA ALA A 7 -22.51 -34.99 11.35
C ALA A 7 -22.94 -33.53 11.19
N ALA A 8 -22.44 -32.66 12.07
CA ALA A 8 -22.49 -31.23 11.85
C ALA A 8 -21.64 -30.94 10.62
N ALA A 9 -22.31 -30.79 9.47
CA ALA A 9 -21.71 -30.19 8.30
C ALA A 9 -21.26 -28.78 8.69
N LEU A 10 -19.96 -28.63 8.90
CA LEU A 10 -19.30 -27.34 9.00
C LEU A 10 -19.58 -26.61 7.68
N CYS A 11 -20.56 -25.70 7.70
CA CYS A 11 -20.71 -24.66 6.70
C CYS A 11 -19.40 -23.87 6.65
N PHE A 12 -18.49 -24.28 5.77
CA PHE A 12 -17.45 -23.42 5.21
C PHE A 12 -18.15 -22.39 4.30
N ALA A 13 -18.87 -21.45 4.91
CA ALA A 13 -19.43 -20.31 4.21
C ALA A 13 -18.52 -19.10 4.43
N CYS A 14 -18.09 -18.52 3.30
CA CYS A 14 -17.59 -17.16 3.13
C CYS A 14 -16.15 -16.86 3.60
N ALA A 15 -15.15 -17.55 3.04
CA ALA A 15 -14.01 -16.78 2.56
C ALA A 15 -14.43 -16.21 1.19
N PRO A 16 -14.47 -14.87 0.98
CA PRO A 16 -14.59 -14.38 -0.38
C PRO A 16 -13.40 -14.96 -1.14
N VAL A 17 -13.65 -15.57 -2.30
CA VAL A 17 -12.59 -15.78 -3.27
C VAL A 17 -12.16 -14.36 -3.67
N VAL A 18 -11.21 -13.82 -2.91
CA VAL A 18 -10.54 -12.57 -3.25
C VAL A 18 -9.93 -12.85 -4.61
N GLY A 19 -10.41 -12.16 -5.64
CA GLY A 19 -9.89 -12.33 -7.00
C GLY A 19 -8.38 -12.10 -6.99
N ALA A 20 -7.67 -12.71 -7.93
CA ALA A 20 -6.21 -12.59 -8.03
C ALA A 20 -5.75 -11.13 -8.00
N GLU A 21 -6.54 -10.21 -8.57
CA GLU A 21 -6.32 -8.77 -8.55
C GLU A 21 -6.34 -8.20 -7.13
N GLN A 22 -7.36 -8.51 -6.33
CA GLN A 22 -7.45 -8.02 -4.96
C GLN A 22 -6.37 -8.62 -4.07
N GLN A 23 -5.92 -9.86 -4.34
CA GLN A 23 -4.78 -10.44 -3.64
C GLN A 23 -3.49 -9.67 -3.96
N THR A 24 -3.25 -9.35 -5.22
CA THR A 24 -2.09 -8.54 -5.64
C THR A 24 -2.15 -7.13 -5.04
N VAL A 25 -3.29 -6.45 -5.12
CA VAL A 25 -3.48 -5.12 -4.51
C VAL A 25 -3.22 -5.17 -3.01
N SER A 26 -3.73 -6.18 -2.31
CA SER A 26 -3.50 -6.36 -0.88
C SER A 26 -2.02 -6.57 -0.56
N ALA A 27 -1.30 -7.33 -1.39
CA ALA A 27 0.15 -7.54 -1.24
C ALA A 27 0.93 -6.24 -1.45
N VAL A 28 0.52 -5.41 -2.41
CA VAL A 28 1.10 -4.08 -2.66
C VAL A 28 0.87 -3.15 -1.48
N VAL A 29 -0.35 -3.08 -0.93
CA VAL A 29 -0.65 -2.30 0.29
C VAL A 29 0.22 -2.76 1.45
N ALA A 30 0.35 -4.08 1.66
CA ALA A 30 1.20 -4.62 2.71
C ALA A 30 2.69 -4.30 2.52
N ALA A 31 3.17 -4.20 1.28
CA ALA A 31 4.53 -3.76 0.97
C ALA A 31 4.73 -2.27 1.26
N LEU A 32 3.76 -1.44 0.91
CA LEU A 32 3.76 0.00 1.22
C LEU A 32 3.76 0.25 2.74
N GLU A 33 2.98 -0.51 3.52
CA GLU A 33 2.96 -0.37 4.99
C GLU A 33 4.29 -0.78 5.64
N ARG A 34 4.97 -1.81 5.10
CA ARG A 34 6.34 -2.16 5.52
C ARG A 34 7.33 -1.02 5.21
N ALA A 35 7.25 -0.45 4.01
CA ALA A 35 8.08 0.69 3.62
C ALA A 35 7.81 1.94 4.47
N LYS A 36 6.55 2.20 4.82
CA LYS A 36 6.14 3.25 5.75
C LYS A 36 6.76 3.06 7.12
N SER A 37 6.75 1.84 7.67
CA SER A 37 7.42 1.56 8.94
C SER A 37 8.92 1.89 8.90
N ALA A 38 9.62 1.47 7.85
CA ALA A 38 11.04 1.77 7.66
C ALA A 38 11.31 3.28 7.49
N LEU A 39 10.46 3.98 6.73
CA LEU A 39 10.56 5.43 6.56
C LEU A 39 10.31 6.18 7.87
N MET A 40 9.35 5.73 8.68
CA MET A 40 9.05 6.33 9.98
C MET A 40 10.20 6.19 10.98
N GLN A 41 10.99 5.12 10.91
CA GLN A 41 12.23 5.01 11.69
C GLN A 41 13.25 6.08 11.25
N ALA A 42 13.45 6.26 9.94
CA ALA A 42 14.33 7.31 9.42
C ALA A 42 13.84 8.72 9.79
N TYR A 43 12.52 8.96 9.71
CA TYR A 43 11.88 10.22 10.11
C TYR A 43 12.12 10.53 11.60
N ALA A 44 12.00 9.53 12.48
CA ALA A 44 12.24 9.69 13.91
C ALA A 44 13.72 10.02 14.21
N VAL A 45 14.67 9.31 13.58
CA VAL A 45 16.11 9.54 13.75
C VAL A 45 16.53 10.94 13.30
N ARG A 46 15.86 11.51 12.29
CA ARG A 46 16.15 12.86 11.77
C ARG A 46 15.42 13.98 12.52
N GLY A 47 14.84 13.70 13.68
CA GLY A 47 14.19 14.73 14.50
C GLY A 47 12.88 15.23 13.91
N LYS A 48 12.04 14.31 13.42
CA LYS A 48 10.70 14.58 12.85
C LYS A 48 10.76 15.29 11.48
N ALA A 49 11.70 14.87 10.64
CA ALA A 49 11.87 15.39 9.29
C ALA A 49 12.03 14.25 8.29
N PHE A 50 11.27 14.29 7.19
CA PHE A 50 11.47 13.32 6.11
C PHE A 50 12.86 13.49 5.48
N PRO A 51 13.55 12.38 5.16
CA PRO A 51 14.73 12.39 4.29
C PRO A 51 14.49 13.17 2.98
N LYS A 52 15.54 13.69 2.35
CA LYS A 52 15.43 14.06 0.93
C LYS A 52 15.33 12.79 0.10
N THR A 53 14.74 12.88 -1.09
CA THR A 53 14.66 11.75 -2.03
C THR A 53 16.02 11.08 -2.28
N SER A 54 17.09 11.87 -2.38
CA SER A 54 18.45 11.37 -2.60
C SER A 54 19.10 10.70 -1.38
N GLU A 55 18.52 10.86 -0.20
CA GLU A 55 19.11 10.43 1.09
C GLU A 55 18.50 9.13 1.61
N TRP A 56 17.39 8.66 1.02
CA TRP A 56 16.69 7.48 1.47
C TRP A 56 16.09 6.69 0.32
N GLN A 57 16.15 5.37 0.43
CA GLN A 57 15.52 4.43 -0.47
C GLN A 57 14.95 3.27 0.33
N TYR A 58 13.79 2.77 -0.06
CA TYR A 58 13.30 1.52 0.47
C TYR A 58 14.09 0.36 -0.12
N ARG A 59 14.56 -0.56 0.73
CA ARG A 59 15.14 -1.84 0.29
C ARG A 59 14.25 -2.94 0.82
N SER A 60 13.65 -3.70 -0.09
CA SER A 60 12.94 -4.93 0.24
C SER A 60 13.95 -6.08 0.34
N ASP A 61 13.74 -6.97 1.31
CA ASP A 61 14.50 -8.21 1.45
C ASP A 61 13.96 -9.34 0.54
N SER A 62 12.82 -9.12 -0.12
CA SER A 62 12.18 -10.07 -1.04
C SER A 62 12.34 -9.60 -2.49
N SER A 63 12.80 -10.50 -3.36
CA SER A 63 12.90 -10.31 -4.82
C SER A 63 11.54 -10.09 -5.50
N ASP A 64 10.48 -10.61 -4.89
CA ASP A 64 9.12 -10.60 -5.46
C ASP A 64 8.29 -9.43 -4.92
N ALA A 65 8.88 -8.58 -4.08
CA ALA A 65 8.21 -7.39 -3.61
C ALA A 65 8.06 -6.36 -4.74
N PRO A 66 6.95 -5.61 -4.77
CA PRO A 66 6.81 -4.52 -5.71
C PRO A 66 7.93 -3.50 -5.49
N SER A 67 8.39 -2.91 -6.60
CA SER A 67 9.27 -1.75 -6.55
C SER A 67 8.55 -0.60 -5.86
N ILE A 68 9.21 0.05 -4.89
CA ILE A 68 8.65 1.20 -4.16
C ILE A 68 9.59 2.38 -4.35
N ALA A 69 9.10 3.40 -5.04
CA ALA A 69 9.75 4.69 -5.17
C ALA A 69 9.43 5.57 -3.96
N TYR A 70 10.46 6.26 -3.46
CA TYR A 70 10.32 7.27 -2.42
C TYR A 70 10.47 8.66 -3.02
N ASN A 71 9.60 9.58 -2.66
CA ASN A 71 9.78 10.99 -3.03
C ASN A 71 9.44 11.91 -1.85
N SER A 72 10.25 12.95 -1.68
CA SER A 72 10.10 13.97 -0.66
C SER A 72 10.26 15.35 -1.28
N ARG A 73 9.23 16.19 -1.17
CA ARG A 73 9.26 17.57 -1.68
C ARG A 73 9.77 18.55 -0.62
N SER A 74 9.57 18.21 0.64
CA SER A 74 10.02 19.00 1.79
C SER A 74 10.23 18.06 3.00
N PRO A 75 10.84 18.56 4.09
CA PRO A 75 10.93 17.80 5.33
C PRO A 75 9.57 17.39 5.93
N THR A 76 8.47 17.98 5.45
CA THR A 76 7.11 17.76 5.96
C THR A 76 6.23 16.93 5.03
N THR A 77 6.62 16.66 3.79
CA THR A 77 5.83 15.86 2.85
C THR A 77 6.65 14.78 2.17
N ALA A 78 6.08 13.58 2.11
CA ALA A 78 6.71 12.43 1.49
C ALA A 78 5.69 11.52 0.83
N SER A 79 6.17 10.60 0.00
CA SER A 79 5.36 9.59 -0.67
C SER A 79 6.15 8.30 -0.84
N LEU A 80 5.43 7.20 -0.75
CA LEU A 80 5.89 5.86 -1.13
C LEU A 80 4.96 5.39 -2.24
N VAL A 81 5.50 5.15 -3.43
CA VAL A 81 4.72 4.81 -4.62
C VAL A 81 5.15 3.44 -5.11
N ALA A 82 4.22 2.49 -5.13
CA ALA A 82 4.43 1.12 -5.55
C ALA A 82 3.83 0.88 -6.94
N ASP A 83 4.54 0.10 -7.75
CA ASP A 83 4.02 -0.42 -9.01
C ASP A 83 3.10 -1.62 -8.77
N ILE A 84 1.96 -1.66 -9.45
CA ILE A 84 1.11 -2.84 -9.52
C ILE A 84 1.43 -3.60 -10.80
N THR A 85 1.81 -4.87 -10.67
CA THR A 85 2.17 -5.73 -11.79
C THR A 85 1.64 -7.15 -11.58
N GLY A 86 1.53 -7.92 -12.66
CA GLY A 86 1.19 -9.35 -12.60
C GLY A 86 -0.30 -9.64 -12.35
N THR A 87 -1.17 -8.63 -12.43
CA THR A 87 -2.62 -8.80 -12.28
C THR A 87 -3.28 -9.30 -13.57
N LYS A 88 -2.66 -9.06 -14.74
CA LYS A 88 -3.26 -9.26 -16.07
C LYS A 88 -4.52 -8.41 -16.32
N ASN A 89 -4.72 -7.37 -15.53
CA ASN A 89 -5.79 -6.40 -15.69
C ASN A 89 -5.21 -5.05 -16.16
N ALA A 90 -5.67 -4.54 -17.30
CA ALA A 90 -5.21 -3.27 -17.87
C ALA A 90 -5.54 -2.03 -17.00
N ASP A 91 -6.52 -2.15 -16.10
CA ASP A 91 -6.86 -1.12 -15.12
C ASP A 91 -5.87 -1.06 -13.95
N LEU A 92 -5.03 -2.09 -13.76
CA LEU A 92 -4.12 -2.23 -12.62
C LEU A 92 -2.66 -2.36 -13.04
N ASP A 93 -2.34 -3.21 -14.02
CA ASP A 93 -0.96 -3.46 -14.44
C ASP A 93 -0.32 -2.20 -15.01
N GLY A 94 0.83 -1.83 -14.45
CA GLY A 94 1.55 -0.60 -14.78
C GLY A 94 0.98 0.67 -14.12
N ARG A 95 -0.06 0.54 -13.29
CA ARG A 95 -0.58 1.63 -12.45
C ARG A 95 0.13 1.65 -11.10
N HIS A 96 -0.07 2.75 -10.37
CA HIS A 96 0.61 2.95 -9.09
C HIS A 96 -0.37 3.16 -7.95
N LEU A 97 -0.04 2.51 -6.83
CA LEU A 97 -0.66 2.73 -5.53
C LEU A 97 0.34 3.39 -4.61
N ALA A 98 -0.10 4.32 -3.76
CA ALA A 98 0.81 5.11 -2.95
C ALA A 98 0.30 5.38 -1.55
N LEU A 99 1.26 5.61 -0.66
CA LEU A 99 1.05 6.22 0.65
C LEU A 99 1.66 7.62 0.64
N PHE A 100 0.83 8.64 0.85
CA PHE A 100 1.23 10.03 0.91
C PHE A 100 1.26 10.49 2.36
N ALA A 101 2.38 11.09 2.77
CA ALA A 101 2.63 11.51 4.12
C ALA A 101 2.65 13.04 4.23
N THR A 102 2.01 13.57 5.26
CA THR A 102 2.16 14.97 5.68
C THR A 102 2.43 15.01 7.17
N SER A 103 3.58 15.57 7.56
CA SER A 103 3.94 15.86 8.94
C SER A 103 3.27 17.15 9.39
N ARG A 104 2.72 17.11 10.61
CA ARG A 104 2.26 18.29 11.35
C ARG A 104 3.39 18.88 12.19
N SER A 105 3.17 20.08 12.74
CA SER A 105 4.15 20.79 13.58
C SER A 105 4.44 20.09 14.92
N ASP A 106 3.53 19.25 15.40
CA ASP A 106 3.72 18.41 16.59
C ASP A 106 4.58 17.16 16.31
N GLY A 107 4.88 16.87 15.04
CA GLY A 107 5.59 15.67 14.60
C GLY A 107 4.68 14.47 14.30
N THR A 108 3.37 14.62 14.40
CA THR A 108 2.42 13.60 13.98
C THR A 108 2.39 13.54 12.45
N VAL A 109 2.44 12.34 11.88
CA VAL A 109 2.35 12.14 10.43
C VAL A 109 0.97 11.60 10.06
N VAL A 110 0.29 12.32 9.18
CA VAL A 110 -0.95 11.88 8.54
C VAL A 110 -0.60 11.15 7.25
N TRP A 111 -1.22 10.00 7.04
CA TRP A 111 -1.03 9.16 5.86
C TRP A 111 -2.34 9.04 5.08
N ILE A 112 -2.25 9.16 3.76
CA ILE A 112 -3.35 8.94 2.83
C ILE A 112 -2.91 7.82 1.88
N CYS A 113 -3.72 6.77 1.78
CA CYS A 113 -3.58 5.80 0.69
C CYS A 113 -4.35 6.31 -0.52
N GLY A 114 -3.74 6.24 -1.70
CA GLY A 114 -4.36 6.74 -2.92
C GLY A 114 -3.65 6.27 -4.18
N THR A 115 -4.23 6.58 -5.32
CA THR A 115 -3.64 6.30 -6.63
C THR A 115 -2.63 7.38 -7.03
N ALA A 116 -1.66 7.01 -7.87
CA ALA A 116 -0.64 7.92 -8.37
C ALA A 116 -0.46 7.75 -9.88
N ARG A 117 -0.42 8.86 -10.63
CA ARG A 117 -0.20 8.81 -12.09
C ARG A 117 1.25 8.47 -12.50
N SER A 118 2.18 8.49 -11.54
CA SER A 118 3.59 8.13 -11.77
C SER A 118 4.30 7.84 -10.46
N ALA A 119 5.41 7.09 -10.54
CA ALA A 119 6.29 6.77 -9.43
C ALA A 119 6.90 7.99 -8.70
N LEU A 120 6.85 9.19 -9.29
CA LEU A 120 7.45 10.43 -8.75
C LEU A 120 6.45 11.33 -8.03
N ARG A 121 5.19 10.91 -7.90
CA ARG A 121 4.13 11.75 -7.33
C ARG A 121 4.28 11.88 -5.82
N THR A 122 4.13 13.11 -5.33
CA THR A 122 4.09 13.43 -3.89
C THR A 122 2.68 13.73 -3.36
N GLU A 123 1.68 13.66 -4.24
CA GLU A 123 0.27 13.93 -3.93
C GLU A 123 -0.62 12.93 -4.69
N PRO A 124 -1.81 12.58 -4.16
CA PRO A 124 -2.76 11.69 -4.84
C PRO A 124 -3.14 12.16 -6.24
N SER A 125 -3.56 11.22 -7.08
CA SER A 125 -4.10 11.48 -8.40
C SER A 125 -5.26 10.54 -8.63
N GLU A 126 -6.43 11.05 -9.01
CA GLU A 126 -7.61 10.20 -9.24
C GLU A 126 -7.40 9.25 -10.43
N GLU A 127 -7.33 7.94 -10.17
CA GLU A 127 -7.36 6.88 -11.19
C GLU A 127 -8.59 5.99 -10.97
N LYS A 128 -9.76 6.52 -11.35
CA LYS A 128 -11.08 5.91 -11.08
C LYS A 128 -11.24 4.49 -11.62
N SER A 129 -10.52 4.12 -12.68
CA SER A 129 -10.50 2.76 -13.21
C SER A 129 -10.00 1.73 -12.19
N MET A 130 -9.12 2.14 -11.27
CA MET A 130 -8.59 1.25 -10.24
C MET A 130 -9.57 1.02 -9.07
N TYR A 131 -10.48 1.96 -8.80
CA TYR A 131 -11.27 2.00 -7.57
C TYR A 131 -12.08 0.73 -7.27
N PRO A 132 -12.64 0.00 -8.25
CA PRO A 132 -13.33 -1.27 -8.01
C PRO A 132 -12.44 -2.34 -7.34
N TYR A 133 -11.13 -2.28 -7.56
CA TYR A 133 -10.16 -3.27 -7.07
C TYR A 133 -9.44 -2.82 -5.79
N LEU A 134 -9.58 -1.54 -5.42
CA LEU A 134 -8.90 -0.96 -4.26
C LEU A 134 -9.76 -1.06 -2.99
N PRO A 135 -9.13 -1.25 -1.83
CA PRO A 135 -9.75 -0.99 -0.53
C PRO A 135 -10.31 0.44 -0.46
N PRO A 136 -11.44 0.68 0.22
CA PRO A 136 -12.05 2.01 0.31
C PRO A 136 -11.09 3.12 0.78
N GLU A 137 -10.19 2.80 1.70
CA GLU A 137 -9.18 3.71 2.25
C GLU A 137 -8.14 4.17 1.23
N CYS A 138 -8.02 3.46 0.11
CA CYS A 138 -7.05 3.71 -0.96
C CYS A 138 -7.69 4.36 -2.22
N ARG A 139 -8.97 4.71 -2.18
CA ARG A 139 -9.70 5.31 -3.31
C ARG A 139 -9.60 6.85 -3.28
N ASN A 140 -8.37 7.37 -3.25
CA ASN A 140 -8.07 8.81 -3.23
C ASN A 140 -7.12 9.24 -4.36
#